data_AF-A0A1Y1QF32-F1
#
_entry.id   AF-A0A1Y1QF32-F1
#
_cell.length_a   1.000
_cell.length_b   1.000
_cell.length_c   1.000
_cell.angle_alpha   90.00
_cell.angle_beta   90.00
_cell.angle_gamma   90.00
#
_symmetry.space_group_name_H-M   'P 1'
#
loop_
_entity.id
_entity.type
_entity.pdbx_description
1 polymer ?
#
loop_
_entity_poly.entity_id
_entity_poly.type
_entity_poly.pdbx_seq_one_letter_code
_entity_poly.pdbx_strand_id
1 'polypeptide(L)'
;MKEITMQMQQLMATPLRHGRRWDYLELLERIDATGSISAASKAMGMSYKAAWEAVLMVNNLSEEPVVERQAGGQHGGGTNLTAYGRRMVMVYRHLEKEHARILSQLGQVADNFEQYFQLIRRFDMQTSSRNQFLGTVTKVTNGPINSEVILDIGGGDEL
;
A
#
# COMPACT_ATOMS: atom_id res chain seq x y z
N MET A 1 8.92 -22.17 -6.16
CA MET A 1 8.26 -22.02 -4.85
C MET A 1 8.99 -21.01 -3.96
N LYS A 2 10.18 -21.29 -3.41
CA LYS A 2 10.92 -20.35 -2.53
C LYS A 2 11.17 -18.96 -3.14
N GLU A 3 11.44 -18.90 -4.45
CA GLU A 3 11.75 -17.66 -5.17
C GLU A 3 10.52 -16.77 -5.39
N ILE A 4 9.33 -17.37 -5.55
CA ILE A 4 8.05 -16.66 -5.66
C ILE A 4 7.64 -16.11 -4.29
N THR A 5 7.82 -16.89 -3.21
CA THR A 5 7.56 -16.44 -1.84
C THR A 5 8.48 -15.28 -1.44
N MET A 6 9.76 -15.31 -1.85
CA MET A 6 10.69 -14.18 -1.67
C MET A 6 10.25 -12.93 -2.44
N GLN A 7 9.80 -13.08 -3.69
CA GLN A 7 9.28 -11.96 -4.48
C GLN A 7 8.00 -11.36 -3.86
N MET A 8 7.11 -12.19 -3.31
CA MET A 8 5.90 -11.72 -2.61
C MET A 8 6.22 -10.99 -1.30
N GLN A 9 7.17 -11.48 -0.51
CA GLN A 9 7.64 -10.78 0.70
C GLN A 9 8.25 -9.41 0.37
N GLN A 10 8.99 -9.31 -0.75
CA GLN A 10 9.62 -8.06 -1.18
C GLN A 10 8.59 -7.05 -1.72
N LEU A 11 7.53 -7.52 -2.39
CA LEU A 11 6.37 -6.72 -2.79
C LEU A 11 5.56 -6.21 -1.58
N MET A 12 5.41 -7.02 -0.53
CA MET A 12 4.67 -6.66 0.70
C MET A 12 5.43 -5.66 1.60
N ALA A 13 6.76 -5.61 1.53
CA ALA A 13 7.61 -4.68 2.28
C ALA A 13 7.86 -3.34 1.55
N THR A 14 7.30 -3.17 0.35
CA THR A 14 7.49 -1.95 -0.42
C THR A 14 6.63 -0.83 0.21
N PRO A 15 7.17 0.39 0.45
CA PRO A 15 6.33 1.54 0.82
C PRO A 15 5.22 1.70 -0.21
N LEU A 16 4.14 2.41 0.15
CA LEU A 16 2.95 2.59 -0.70
C LEU A 16 3.25 3.44 -1.95
N ARG A 17 4.15 2.96 -2.82
CA ARG A 17 4.46 3.50 -4.13
C ARG A 17 3.28 3.17 -5.02
N HIS A 18 2.31 4.08 -5.05
CA HIS A 18 1.12 4.03 -5.90
C HIS A 18 1.51 4.19 -7.38
N GLY A 19 2.26 3.24 -7.96
CA GLY A 19 2.75 3.29 -9.35
C GLY A 19 3.59 4.53 -9.70
N ARG A 20 3.92 5.38 -8.72
CA ARG A 20 4.66 6.62 -8.92
C ARG A 20 6.15 6.34 -8.94
N ARG A 21 6.83 6.98 -9.89
CA ARG A 21 8.28 6.96 -10.03
C ARG A 21 9.02 7.49 -8.79
N TRP A 22 8.38 8.39 -8.03
CA TRP A 22 8.98 9.07 -6.88
C TRP A 22 8.06 8.99 -5.66
N ASP A 23 8.66 8.81 -4.48
CA ASP A 23 7.97 8.91 -3.20
C ASP A 23 7.99 10.38 -2.73
N TYR A 24 6.84 11.03 -2.77
CA TYR A 24 6.72 12.44 -2.36
C TYR A 24 6.83 12.61 -0.85
N LEU A 25 6.54 11.57 -0.06
CA LEU A 25 6.73 11.60 1.39
C LEU A 25 8.24 11.65 1.72
N GLU A 26 9.04 10.81 1.05
CA GLU A 26 10.50 10.84 1.16
C GLU A 26 11.08 12.19 0.69
N LEU A 27 10.53 12.79 -0.38
CA LEU A 27 10.94 14.11 -0.84
C LEU A 27 10.74 15.17 0.24
N LEU A 28 9.57 15.17 0.90
CA LEU A 28 9.27 16.10 1.97
C LEU A 28 10.21 15.93 3.17
N GLU A 29 10.47 14.70 3.61
CA GLU A 29 11.41 14.44 4.71
C GLU A 29 12.82 14.95 4.41
N ARG A 30 13.29 14.74 3.17
CA ARG A 30 14.59 15.25 2.73
C ARG A 30 14.62 16.77 2.66
N ILE A 31 13.52 17.41 2.25
CA ILE A 31 13.39 18.86 2.30
C ILE A 31 13.46 19.35 3.76
N ASP A 32 12.77 18.72 4.71
CA ASP A 32 12.83 19.13 6.13
C ASP A 32 14.25 18.99 6.70
N ALA A 33 14.94 17.89 6.35
CA ALA A 33 16.29 17.63 6.84
C ALA A 33 17.36 18.56 6.24
N THR A 34 17.19 18.98 4.99
CA THR A 34 18.21 19.75 4.26
C THR A 34 17.89 21.25 4.15
N GLY A 35 16.65 21.65 4.41
CA GLY A 35 16.18 23.01 4.18
C GLY A 35 16.19 23.42 2.70
N SER A 36 16.29 22.47 1.76
CA SER A 36 16.51 22.76 0.34
C SER A 36 15.89 21.74 -0.61
N ILE A 37 15.05 22.23 -1.52
CA ILE A 37 14.48 21.42 -2.62
C ILE A 37 15.58 20.90 -3.55
N SER A 38 16.63 21.67 -3.80
CA SER A 38 17.71 21.25 -4.71
C SER A 38 18.58 20.14 -4.12
N ALA A 39 18.86 20.21 -2.81
CA ALA A 39 19.58 19.16 -2.11
C ALA A 39 18.75 17.87 -2.05
N ALA A 40 17.46 17.99 -1.69
CA ALA A 40 16.54 16.86 -1.66
C ALA A 40 16.38 16.20 -3.04
N SER A 41 16.18 16.99 -4.11
CA SER A 41 16.00 16.45 -5.47
C SER A 41 17.24 15.70 -5.93
N LYS A 42 18.44 16.24 -5.69
CA LYS A 42 19.70 15.60 -6.05
C LYS A 42 19.89 14.27 -5.31
N ALA A 43 19.55 14.23 -4.01
CA ALA A 43 19.67 13.03 -3.20
C ALA A 43 18.70 11.92 -3.62
N MET A 44 17.57 12.28 -4.24
CA MET A 44 16.62 11.33 -4.81
C MET A 44 16.89 10.98 -6.28
N GLY A 45 17.87 11.61 -6.94
CA GLY A 45 18.05 11.47 -8.40
C GLY A 45 16.92 12.09 -9.23
N MET A 46 16.17 13.03 -8.64
CA MET A 46 15.11 13.79 -9.29
C MET A 46 15.68 15.03 -9.96
N SER A 47 15.10 15.43 -11.11
CA SER A 47 15.35 16.77 -11.63
C SER A 47 14.76 17.80 -10.66
N TYR A 48 15.42 18.96 -10.53
CA TYR A 48 14.91 20.05 -9.69
C TYR A 48 13.47 20.44 -10.07
N LYS A 49 13.17 20.49 -11.38
CA LYS A 49 11.81 20.77 -11.89
C LYS A 49 10.80 19.74 -11.39
N ALA A 50 11.13 18.45 -11.43
CA ALA A 50 10.23 17.39 -10.95
C ALA A 50 9.98 17.49 -9.43
N ALA A 51 11.01 17.83 -8.64
CA ALA A 51 10.85 18.05 -7.20
C ALA A 51 9.98 19.29 -6.91
N TRP A 52 10.19 20.36 -7.68
CA TRP A 52 9.37 21.57 -7.59
C TRP A 52 7.90 21.31 -7.92
N GLU A 53 7.62 20.62 -9.02
CA GLU A 53 6.26 20.23 -9.42
C GLU A 53 5.60 19.32 -8.38
N ALA A 54 6.36 18.39 -7.79
CA ALA A 54 5.85 17.53 -6.71
C ALA A 54 5.47 18.34 -5.46
N VAL A 55 6.32 19.28 -5.03
CA VAL A 55 6.01 20.16 -3.90
C VAL A 55 4.77 21.03 -4.18
N LEU A 56 4.69 21.61 -5.37
CA LEU A 56 3.53 22.41 -5.78
C LEU A 56 2.24 21.57 -5.77
N MET A 57 2.31 20.36 -6.31
CA MET A 57 1.17 19.43 -6.33
C MET A 57 0.73 19.07 -4.91
N VAL A 58 1.66 18.76 -4.00
CA VAL A 58 1.36 18.42 -2.61
C VAL A 58 0.72 19.61 -1.88
N ASN A 59 1.26 20.82 -2.06
CA ASN A 59 0.67 22.03 -1.48
C ASN A 59 -0.76 22.26 -2.01
N ASN A 60 -0.99 22.10 -3.31
CA ASN A 60 -2.31 22.31 -3.92
C ASN A 60 -3.35 21.26 -3.50
N LEU A 61 -2.93 20.05 -3.16
CA LEU A 61 -3.80 18.98 -2.69
C LEU A 61 -4.08 19.04 -1.18
N SER A 62 -3.41 19.94 -0.46
CA SER A 62 -3.51 20.06 0.99
C SER A 62 -4.38 21.26 1.38
N GLU A 63 -5.01 21.19 2.55
CA GLU A 63 -5.80 22.29 3.10
C GLU A 63 -4.94 23.51 3.43
N GLU A 64 -3.71 23.27 3.88
CA GLU A 64 -2.70 24.27 4.17
C GLU A 64 -1.40 23.96 3.40
N PRO A 65 -0.58 24.98 3.07
CA PRO A 65 0.74 24.74 2.49
C PRO A 65 1.56 23.79 3.36
N VAL A 66 2.03 22.70 2.76
CA VAL A 66 2.89 21.69 3.40
C VAL A 66 4.33 22.19 3.47
N VAL A 67 4.76 22.89 2.43
CA VAL A 67 6.11 23.43 2.28
C VAL A 67 6.03 24.93 2.05
N GLU A 68 6.83 25.69 2.81
CA GLU A 68 6.99 27.12 2.66
C GLU A 68 8.42 27.47 2.19
N ARG A 69 8.51 28.53 1.39
CA ARG A 69 9.79 29.12 1.01
C ARG A 69 10.06 30.31 1.91
N GLN A 70 11.23 30.34 2.51
CA GLN A 70 11.75 31.57 3.10
C GLN A 70 12.34 32.44 1.98
N ALA A 71 11.83 33.66 1.84
CA ALA A 71 12.39 34.63 0.90
C ALA A 71 13.85 34.92 1.29
N GLY A 72 14.76 34.67 0.36
CA GLY A 72 16.20 34.76 0.61
C GLY A 72 16.73 36.19 0.58
N GLY A 73 17.44 36.58 1.64
CA GLY A 73 18.45 37.64 1.61
C GLY A 73 19.81 37.13 1.08
N GLN A 74 20.89 37.85 1.34
CA GLN A 74 22.25 37.63 0.77
C GLN A 74 22.85 36.21 0.90
N HIS A 75 22.27 35.30 1.69
CA HIS A 75 22.75 33.92 1.87
C HIS A 75 21.77 32.83 1.38
N GLY A 76 20.76 33.21 0.59
CA GLY A 76 19.87 32.26 -0.11
C GLY A 76 18.57 31.97 0.63
N GLY A 77 17.51 31.73 -0.15
CA GLY A 77 16.18 31.39 0.36
C GLY A 77 16.08 29.91 0.71
N GLY A 78 15.71 29.61 1.95
CA GLY A 78 15.49 28.26 2.45
C GLY A 78 14.12 27.71 2.05
N THR A 79 13.96 26.39 2.13
CA THR A 79 12.66 25.72 1.97
C THR A 79 12.46 24.76 3.14
N ASN A 80 11.42 24.99 3.94
CA ASN A 80 11.12 24.17 5.11
C ASN A 80 9.67 23.68 5.07
N LEU A 81 9.41 22.59 5.77
CA LEU A 81 8.04 22.18 6.01
C LEU A 81 7.38 23.10 7.02
N THR A 82 6.11 23.40 6.78
CA THR A 82 5.26 24.08 7.74
C THR A 82 4.96 23.16 8.92
N ALA A 83 4.41 23.70 10.00
CA ALA A 83 3.93 22.87 11.11
C ALA A 83 2.86 21.85 10.65
N TYR A 84 1.99 22.26 9.72
CA TYR A 84 1.02 21.37 9.08
C TYR A 84 1.72 20.26 8.30
N GLY A 85 2.70 20.62 7.45
CA GLY A 85 3.42 19.64 6.66
C GLY A 85 4.13 18.58 7.50
N ARG A 86 4.79 18.98 8.60
CA ARG A 86 5.45 18.02 9.50
C ARG A 86 4.46 17.06 10.16
N ARG A 87 3.29 17.55 10.59
CA ARG A 87 2.22 16.69 11.13
C ARG A 87 1.72 15.70 10.07
N MET A 88 1.49 16.17 8.85
CA MET A 88 1.05 15.34 7.74
C MET A 88 2.06 14.22 7.46
N VAL A 89 3.35 14.54 7.35
CA VAL A 89 4.42 13.54 7.15
C VAL A 89 4.42 12.51 8.26
N MET A 90 4.32 12.94 9.52
CA MET A 90 4.30 12.05 10.69
C MET A 90 3.10 11.09 10.67
N VAL A 91 1.89 11.60 10.39
CA VAL A 91 0.67 10.79 10.31
C VAL A 91 0.77 9.77 9.17
N TYR A 92 1.22 10.19 7.99
CA TYR A 92 1.38 9.28 6.85
C TYR A 92 2.42 8.19 7.13
N ARG A 93 3.56 8.53 7.73
CA ARG A 93 4.57 7.53 8.11
C ARG A 93 4.06 6.54 9.15
N HIS A 94 3.23 6.99 10.09
CA HIS A 94 2.58 6.08 11.03
C HIS A 94 1.63 5.12 10.31
N LEU A 95 0.80 5.64 9.41
CA LEU A 95 -0.14 4.83 8.63
C LEU A 95 0.56 3.82 7.72
N GLU A 96 1.67 4.20 7.06
CA GLU A 96 2.48 3.27 6.26
C GLU A 96 3.04 2.11 7.08
N LYS A 97 3.48 2.38 8.32
CA LYS A 97 3.99 1.34 9.23
C LYS A 97 2.90 0.36 9.64
N GLU A 98 1.72 0.87 10.01
CA GLU A 98 0.59 0.01 10.36
C GLU A 98 0.11 -0.81 9.16
N HIS A 99 0.08 -0.21 7.97
CA HIS A 99 -0.26 -0.92 6.75
C HIS A 99 0.74 -2.06 6.44
N ALA A 100 2.05 -1.77 6.50
CA ALA A 100 3.09 -2.78 6.30
C ALA A 100 3.00 -3.91 7.35
N ARG A 101 2.67 -3.58 8.60
CA ARG A 101 2.44 -4.55 9.67
C ARG A 101 1.26 -5.47 9.35
N ILE A 102 0.11 -4.91 8.96
CA ILE A 102 -1.08 -5.68 8.59
C ILE A 102 -0.78 -6.60 7.41
N LEU A 103 -0.15 -6.09 6.34
CA LEU A 103 0.20 -6.90 5.18
C LEU A 103 1.18 -8.02 5.53
N SER A 104 2.16 -7.76 6.38
CA SER A 104 3.08 -8.80 6.86
C SER A 104 2.35 -9.90 7.64
N GLN A 105 1.40 -9.53 8.49
CA GLN A 105 0.56 -10.49 9.21
C GLN A 105 -0.32 -11.30 8.24
N LEU A 106 -0.92 -10.66 7.24
CA LEU A 106 -1.70 -11.33 6.20
C LEU A 106 -0.86 -12.27 5.33
N GLY A 107 0.37 -11.87 4.98
CA GLY A 107 1.30 -12.68 4.20
C GLY A 107 1.70 -13.97 4.92
N GLN A 108 1.87 -13.92 6.25
CA GLN A 108 2.10 -15.13 7.06
C GLN A 108 0.90 -16.08 7.08
N VAL A 109 -0.31 -15.55 6.90
CA VAL A 109 -1.53 -16.37 6.76
C VAL A 109 -1.71 -16.88 5.33
N ALA A 110 -1.24 -16.14 4.31
CA ALA A 110 -1.37 -16.49 2.91
C ALA A 110 -0.53 -17.72 2.48
N ASP A 111 0.51 -18.07 3.24
CA ASP A 111 1.22 -19.35 3.06
C ASP A 111 0.34 -20.57 3.43
N ASN A 112 -0.81 -20.35 4.08
CA ASN A 112 -1.89 -21.32 4.28
C ASN A 112 -3.17 -20.85 3.56
N PHE A 113 -3.37 -21.30 2.33
CA PHE A 113 -4.55 -21.01 1.50
C PHE A 113 -5.89 -21.13 2.28
N GLU A 114 -5.99 -22.14 3.16
CA GLU A 114 -7.13 -22.39 4.05
C GLU A 114 -7.43 -21.23 5.01
N GLN A 115 -6.38 -20.62 5.60
CA GLN A 115 -6.53 -19.56 6.59
C GLN A 115 -6.79 -18.20 5.92
N TYR A 116 -6.23 -17.98 4.72
CA TYR A 116 -6.54 -16.81 3.90
C TYR A 116 -8.02 -16.76 3.52
N PHE A 117 -8.60 -17.89 3.11
CA PHE A 117 -10.03 -17.99 2.81
C PHE A 117 -10.92 -17.69 4.02
N GLN A 118 -10.56 -18.19 5.21
CA GLN A 118 -11.30 -17.89 6.45
C GLN A 118 -11.27 -16.41 6.82
N LEU A 119 -10.17 -15.71 6.53
CA LEU A 119 -10.04 -14.29 6.82
C LEU A 119 -10.88 -13.44 5.86
N ILE A 120 -10.89 -13.75 4.57
CA ILE A 120 -11.76 -13.09 3.59
C ILE A 120 -13.23 -13.31 3.93
N ARG A 121 -13.63 -14.52 4.34
CA ARG A 121 -15.02 -14.81 4.74
C ARG A 121 -15.52 -13.93 5.90
N ARG A 122 -14.65 -13.42 6.77
CA ARG A 122 -15.06 -12.48 7.82
C ARG A 122 -15.40 -11.09 7.29
N PHE A 123 -14.86 -10.72 6.13
CA PHE A 123 -15.14 -9.45 5.46
C PHE A 123 -16.17 -9.60 4.33
N ASP A 124 -16.50 -10.83 3.93
CA ASP A 124 -17.49 -11.13 2.89
C ASP A 124 -18.92 -11.18 3.43
N MET A 125 -19.91 -11.18 2.53
CA MET A 125 -21.34 -11.14 2.87
C MET A 125 -21.74 -12.30 3.80
N GLN A 126 -22.20 -11.99 5.02
CA GLN A 126 -22.77 -12.97 5.93
C GLN A 126 -24.13 -13.45 5.41
N THR A 127 -24.21 -14.72 5.00
CA THR A 127 -25.49 -15.35 4.64
C THR A 127 -26.13 -15.98 5.88
N SER A 128 -27.46 -15.99 5.94
CA SER A 128 -28.21 -16.61 7.05
C SER A 128 -28.13 -18.14 7.08
N SER A 129 -27.58 -18.75 6.02
CA SER A 129 -27.40 -20.18 5.89
C SER A 129 -26.38 -20.70 6.91
N ARG A 130 -26.81 -21.63 7.76
CA ARG A 130 -25.96 -22.27 8.78
C ARG A 130 -24.96 -23.27 8.20
N ASN A 131 -25.27 -23.85 7.05
CA ASN A 131 -24.44 -24.83 6.38
C ASN A 131 -23.61 -24.14 5.30
N GLN A 132 -22.32 -24.01 5.55
CA GLN A 132 -21.37 -23.37 4.65
C GLN A 132 -20.15 -24.28 4.55
N PHE A 133 -20.11 -25.10 3.51
CA PHE A 133 -19.03 -26.04 3.27
C PHE A 133 -18.01 -25.45 2.30
N LEU A 134 -16.74 -25.66 2.60
CA LEU A 134 -15.62 -25.37 1.70
C LEU A 134 -15.25 -26.69 1.03
N GLY A 135 -15.02 -26.65 -0.27
CA GLY A 135 -14.65 -27.83 -1.03
C GLY A 135 -14.02 -27.48 -2.37
N THR A 136 -13.34 -28.47 -2.94
CA THR A 136 -12.75 -28.36 -4.27
C THR A 136 -13.71 -28.98 -5.27
N VAL A 137 -13.96 -28.29 -6.38
CA VAL A 137 -14.77 -28.84 -7.48
C VAL A 137 -14.01 -30.01 -8.11
N THR A 138 -14.54 -31.22 -7.97
CA THR A 138 -13.94 -32.44 -8.54
C THR A 138 -14.52 -32.76 -9.91
N LYS A 139 -15.79 -32.42 -10.13
CA LYS A 139 -16.48 -32.69 -11.40
C LYS A 139 -17.54 -31.64 -11.71
N VAL A 140 -17.66 -31.30 -12.99
CA VAL A 140 -18.73 -30.46 -13.52
C VAL A 140 -19.39 -31.18 -14.69
N THR A 141 -20.71 -31.36 -14.62
CA THR A 141 -21.52 -31.95 -15.69
C THR A 141 -22.47 -30.89 -16.22
N ASN A 142 -22.20 -30.41 -17.43
CA ASN A 142 -23.05 -29.41 -18.07
C ASN A 142 -24.28 -30.06 -18.68
N GLY A 143 -25.47 -29.63 -18.25
CA GLY A 143 -26.73 -29.96 -18.90
C GLY A 143 -27.23 -28.82 -19.80
N PRO A 144 -28.29 -29.05 -20.59
CA PRO A 144 -28.85 -28.04 -21.50
C PRO A 144 -29.52 -26.85 -20.79
N ILE A 145 -29.87 -26.98 -19.51
CA ILE A 145 -30.53 -25.92 -18.71
C ILE A 145 -29.80 -25.70 -17.37
N ASN A 146 -29.47 -26.78 -16.65
CA ASN A 146 -28.74 -26.73 -15.38
C ASN A 146 -27.40 -27.46 -15.49
N SER A 147 -26.45 -27.12 -14.63
CA SER A 147 -25.19 -27.85 -14.47
C SER A 147 -25.10 -28.45 -13.08
N GLU A 148 -24.64 -29.69 -13.00
CA GLU A 148 -24.34 -30.37 -11.74
C GLU A 148 -22.85 -30.25 -11.44
N VAL A 149 -22.52 -29.88 -10.21
CA VAL A 149 -21.14 -29.72 -9.74
C VAL A 149 -20.98 -30.62 -8.52
N ILE A 150 -19.93 -31.45 -8.52
CA ILE A 150 -19.53 -32.26 -7.36
C ILE A 150 -18.36 -31.56 -6.66
N LEU A 151 -18.48 -31.40 -5.34
CA LEU A 151 -17.52 -30.76 -4.46
C LEU A 151 -16.94 -31.78 -3.47
N ASP A 152 -15.63 -31.99 -3.48
CA ASP A 152 -14.93 -32.68 -2.38
C ASP A 152 -14.77 -31.72 -1.21
N ILE A 153 -15.38 -32.05 -0.08
CA ILE A 153 -15.35 -31.23 1.16
C ILE A 153 -14.31 -31.74 2.18
N GLY A 154 -13.48 -32.70 1.79
CA GLY A 154 -12.48 -33.33 2.63
C GLY A 154 -13.06 -34.46 3.49
N GLY A 155 -12.18 -35.24 4.12
CA GLY A 155 -12.58 -36.38 4.96
C GLY A 155 -13.09 -37.60 4.19
N GLY A 156 -13.09 -37.57 2.85
CA GLY A 156 -13.63 -38.63 2.00
C GLY A 156 -15.08 -38.41 1.58
N ASP A 157 -15.68 -37.27 1.92
CA ASP A 157 -17.06 -36.93 1.61
C ASP A 157 -17.15 -35.96 0.40
N GLU A 158 -18.18 -36.15 -0.45
CA GLU A 158 -18.48 -35.31 -1.62
C GLU A 158 -19.91 -34.75 -1.52
N LEU A 159 -20.12 -33.52 -2.04
CA LEU A 159 -21.40 -32.80 -2.10
C LEU A 159 -21.83 -32.50 -3.54
#